data_AF-A0A3D6ECV8-F1
#
_entry.id   AF-A0A3D6ECV8-F1
#
_cell.length_a   1.000
_cell.length_b   1.000
_cell.length_c   1.000
_cell.angle_alpha   90.00
_cell.angle_beta   90.00
_cell.angle_gamma   90.00
#
_symmetry.space_group_name_H-M   'P 1'
#
loop_
_entity.id
_entity.type
_entity.pdbx_description
1 polymer ?
#
loop_
_entity_poly.entity_id
_entity_poly.type
_entity_poly.pdbx_seq_one_letter_code
_entity_poly.pdbx_strand_id
1 'polypeptide(L)'
;MKRTMIAVALASMALFSCCTKQGEKMDGSVRIALAPVTDIVDVTTKSNVSDFTSLPQASDFKVQITDSHDNVTLVTNLDDVTTLPVGDYIVSAEYGSLSDEGFDKPCFKGSQNFTVKGGQTSDVKVTLKLAGSVVKLAFTDNFLHYYSDYTFTITTGNSTVISVPKGETRAV
;
A
#
# COMPACT_ATOMS: atom_id res chain seq x y z
N MET A 1 -17.69 25.03 86.02
CA MET A 1 -18.28 23.70 85.72
C MET A 1 -18.70 23.68 84.26
N LYS A 2 -18.26 22.64 83.50
CA LYS A 2 -18.65 22.22 82.11
C LYS A 2 -18.22 23.19 80.98
N ARG A 3 -17.17 22.90 80.16
CA ARG A 3 -17.09 22.01 78.95
C ARG A 3 -18.13 22.46 77.90
N THR A 4 -17.86 22.88 76.65
CA THR A 4 -17.02 22.32 75.54
C THR A 4 -17.19 23.29 74.33
N MET A 5 -16.13 23.82 73.69
CA MET A 5 -15.58 23.42 72.36
C MET A 5 -16.59 23.25 71.20
N ILE A 6 -16.68 24.23 70.27
CA ILE A 6 -17.09 24.12 68.85
C ILE A 6 -16.36 25.24 68.07
N ALA A 7 -15.15 24.97 67.55
CA ALA A 7 -14.86 24.64 66.14
C ALA A 7 -15.09 25.80 65.15
N VAL A 8 -14.02 26.58 64.93
CA VAL A 8 -13.86 27.53 63.81
C VAL A 8 -13.39 26.72 62.60
N ALA A 9 -14.19 26.68 61.53
CA ALA A 9 -13.78 26.12 60.24
C ALA A 9 -13.59 27.26 59.24
N LEU A 10 -12.34 27.48 58.85
CA LEU A 10 -11.93 28.44 57.81
C LEU A 10 -12.54 28.06 56.45
N ALA A 11 -13.16 29.04 55.81
CA ALA A 11 -13.51 29.00 54.40
C ALA A 11 -12.26 29.24 53.55
N SER A 12 -11.79 28.23 52.83
CA SER A 12 -10.78 28.36 51.78
C SER A 12 -11.43 28.14 50.40
N MET A 13 -11.81 29.25 49.77
CA MET A 13 -12.22 29.32 48.38
C MET A 13 -10.99 29.14 47.49
N ALA A 14 -10.67 27.92 47.09
CA ALA A 14 -9.62 27.64 46.11
C ALA A 14 -10.16 27.90 44.69
N LEU A 15 -9.79 29.04 44.11
CA LEU A 15 -10.04 29.38 42.72
C LEU A 15 -9.16 28.53 41.79
N PHE A 16 -9.81 28.07 40.72
CA PHE A 16 -9.31 27.43 39.52
C PHE A 16 -7.87 27.77 39.12
N SER A 17 -7.05 26.73 38.99
CA SER A 17 -6.20 26.57 37.81
C SER A 17 -5.90 25.08 37.63
N CYS A 18 -6.93 24.35 37.19
CA CYS A 18 -6.69 23.10 36.50
C CYS A 18 -6.09 23.47 35.15
N CYS A 19 -4.77 23.65 35.11
CA CYS A 19 -4.03 23.45 33.87
C CYS A 19 -4.15 21.96 33.54
N THR A 20 -5.29 21.55 32.99
CA THR A 20 -5.25 20.50 31.99
C THR A 20 -4.29 21.04 30.94
N LYS A 21 -3.04 20.56 30.96
CA LYS A 21 -2.26 20.51 29.74
C LYS A 21 -3.05 19.62 28.80
N GLN A 22 -4.00 20.24 28.11
CA GLN A 22 -4.53 19.75 26.87
C GLN A 22 -3.29 19.72 25.99
N GLY A 23 -2.61 18.58 25.99
CA GLY A 23 -1.57 18.34 25.02
C GLY A 23 -2.27 18.57 23.70
N GLU A 24 -1.95 19.68 23.03
CA GLU A 24 -2.25 19.81 21.63
C GLU A 24 -1.76 18.51 21.01
N LYS A 25 -2.70 17.73 20.46
CA LYS A 25 -2.33 16.58 19.65
C LYS A 25 -1.61 17.17 18.46
N MET A 26 -0.30 17.29 18.59
CA MET A 26 0.55 17.86 17.58
C MET A 26 0.55 16.87 16.43
N ASP A 27 0.15 17.30 15.24
CA ASP A 27 0.19 16.44 14.07
C ASP A 27 1.64 16.04 13.74
N GLY A 28 1.80 14.89 13.10
CA GLY A 28 3.05 14.46 12.50
C GLY A 28 3.05 14.67 11.00
N SER A 29 4.23 14.58 10.41
CA SER A 29 4.45 14.65 8.97
C SER A 29 4.84 13.27 8.45
N VAL A 30 4.42 12.95 7.23
CA VAL A 30 4.69 11.64 6.61
C VAL A 30 5.16 11.84 5.19
N ARG A 31 6.22 11.13 4.82
CA ARG A 31 6.72 11.02 3.43
C ARG A 31 6.63 9.57 3.01
N ILE A 32 6.14 9.33 1.80
CA ILE A 32 5.92 7.98 1.29
C ILE A 32 6.82 7.75 0.08
N ALA A 33 7.53 6.62 0.11
CA ALA A 33 8.31 6.17 -1.03
C ALA A 33 7.89 4.75 -1.42
N LEU A 34 7.79 4.48 -2.72
CA LEU A 34 7.59 3.14 -3.23
C LEU A 34 8.95 2.51 -3.57
N ALA A 35 9.16 1.26 -3.19
CA ALA A 35 10.32 0.51 -3.65
C ALA A 35 10.26 0.32 -5.17
N PRO A 36 11.41 0.34 -5.89
CA PRO A 36 11.43 0.06 -7.32
C PRO A 36 10.77 -1.29 -7.63
N VAL A 37 9.89 -1.29 -8.64
CA VAL A 37 9.19 -2.50 -9.11
C VAL A 37 10.18 -3.57 -9.61
N THR A 38 11.39 -3.17 -9.99
CA THR A 38 12.48 -4.06 -10.41
C THR A 38 13.08 -4.90 -9.28
N ASP A 39 12.88 -4.50 -8.02
CA ASP A 39 13.42 -5.21 -6.84
C ASP A 39 12.43 -6.27 -6.30
N ILE A 40 11.29 -6.47 -6.97
CA ILE A 40 10.28 -7.44 -6.58
C ILE A 40 10.77 -8.84 -6.97
N VAL A 41 11.39 -9.52 -6.00
CA VAL A 41 11.76 -10.93 -6.11
C VAL A 41 10.53 -11.80 -5.83
N ASP A 42 10.18 -12.61 -6.83
CA ASP A 42 8.97 -13.42 -6.90
C ASP A 42 8.84 -14.40 -5.73
N VAL A 43 7.64 -14.48 -5.17
CA VAL A 43 7.32 -15.42 -4.11
C VAL A 43 6.93 -16.74 -4.78
N THR A 44 7.89 -17.67 -4.81
CA THR A 44 7.65 -19.13 -4.99
C THR A 44 7.27 -19.62 -6.40
N THR A 45 7.05 -18.74 -7.39
CA THR A 45 6.79 -19.15 -8.78
C THR A 45 7.93 -18.75 -9.73
N LYS A 46 7.93 -19.25 -10.96
CA LYS A 46 8.95 -18.90 -11.98
C LYS A 46 8.64 -17.57 -12.67
N SER A 47 7.76 -16.75 -12.11
CA SER A 47 7.23 -15.55 -12.75
C SER A 47 8.26 -14.43 -12.60
N ASN A 48 8.71 -13.85 -13.71
CA ASN A 48 9.60 -12.70 -13.63
C ASN A 48 8.84 -11.44 -14.03
N VAL A 49 8.82 -10.44 -13.14
CA VAL A 49 8.22 -9.13 -13.40
C VAL A 49 8.89 -8.46 -14.61
N SER A 50 10.14 -8.79 -14.91
CA SER A 50 10.83 -8.32 -16.12
C SER A 50 10.29 -8.89 -17.43
N ASP A 51 9.37 -9.85 -17.41
CA ASP A 51 8.73 -10.38 -18.62
C ASP A 51 7.60 -9.48 -19.14
N PHE A 52 7.16 -8.48 -18.37
CA PHE A 52 6.27 -7.43 -18.88
C PHE A 52 7.00 -6.50 -19.84
N THR A 53 6.30 -6.07 -20.89
CA THR A 53 6.83 -5.12 -21.90
C THR A 53 7.22 -3.78 -21.28
N SER A 54 6.47 -3.34 -20.27
CA SER A 54 6.70 -2.09 -19.54
C SER A 54 6.30 -2.26 -18.08
N LEU A 55 7.06 -1.62 -17.19
CA LEU A 55 6.74 -1.54 -15.76
C LEU A 55 6.22 -0.15 -15.39
N PRO A 56 5.21 -0.06 -14.51
CA PRO A 56 4.70 1.22 -14.04
C PRO A 56 5.77 2.00 -13.29
N GLN A 57 5.73 3.31 -13.43
CA GLN A 57 6.49 4.24 -12.60
C GLN A 57 5.80 4.43 -11.26
N ALA A 58 6.53 4.93 -10.25
CA ALA A 58 5.95 5.15 -8.92
C ALA A 58 4.72 6.08 -8.94
N SER A 59 4.68 7.05 -9.86
CA SER A 59 3.55 7.96 -10.07
C SER A 59 2.29 7.30 -10.63
N ASP A 60 2.41 6.11 -11.22
CA ASP A 60 1.26 5.39 -11.81
C ASP A 60 0.46 4.62 -10.76
N PHE A 61 0.98 4.49 -9.54
CA PHE A 61 0.33 3.79 -8.44
C PHE A 61 -0.70 4.69 -7.78
N LYS A 62 -1.87 4.11 -7.48
CA LYS A 62 -2.82 4.71 -6.55
C LYS A 62 -2.33 4.43 -5.15
N VAL A 63 -2.08 5.48 -4.38
CA VAL A 63 -1.57 5.38 -3.02
C VAL A 63 -2.58 6.00 -2.05
N GLN A 64 -2.87 5.27 -0.97
CA GLN A 64 -3.82 5.71 0.05
C GLN A 64 -3.32 5.34 1.44
N ILE A 65 -3.66 6.16 2.41
CA ILE A 65 -3.38 5.97 3.83
C ILE A 65 -4.71 5.74 4.55
N THR A 66 -4.82 4.65 5.28
CA THR A 66 -6.01 4.30 6.06
C THR A 66 -5.67 4.36 7.55
N ASP A 67 -6.53 5.03 8.33
CA ASP A 67 -6.41 5.09 9.79
C ASP A 67 -7.09 3.89 10.49
N SER A 68 -7.03 3.85 11.81
CA SER A 68 -7.67 2.78 12.61
C SER A 68 -9.21 2.76 12.58
N HIS A 69 -9.84 3.78 12.00
CA HIS A 69 -11.29 3.92 11.86
C HIS A 69 -11.74 3.81 10.39
N ASP A 70 -10.89 3.25 9.52
CA ASP A 70 -11.12 3.08 8.09
C ASP A 70 -11.28 4.40 7.31
N ASN A 71 -10.85 5.54 7.87
CA ASN A 71 -10.82 6.79 7.12
C ASN A 71 -9.65 6.77 6.13
N VAL A 72 -9.95 7.08 4.87
CA VAL A 72 -8.98 7.03 3.77
C VAL A 72 -8.51 8.43 3.38
N THR A 73 -7.20 8.62 3.32
CA THR A 73 -6.54 9.80 2.76
C THR A 73 -5.80 9.40 1.49
N LEU A 74 -6.14 10.01 0.36
CA LEU A 74 -5.46 9.76 -0.92
C LEU A 74 -4.16 10.55 -1.00
N VAL A 75 -3.09 9.90 -1.44
CA VAL A 75 -1.79 10.52 -1.70
C VAL A 75 -1.72 10.82 -3.19
N THR A 76 -1.82 12.10 -3.54
CA THR A 76 -1.86 12.54 -4.94
C THR A 76 -0.48 12.70 -5.56
N ASN A 77 0.53 13.01 -4.76
CA ASN A 77 1.92 13.09 -5.16
C ASN A 77 2.82 12.46 -4.10
N LEU A 78 3.73 11.58 -4.51
CA LEU A 78 4.63 10.85 -3.61
C LEU A 78 5.75 11.74 -3.03
N ASP A 79 6.09 12.84 -3.71
CA ASP A 79 7.11 13.78 -3.23
C ASP A 79 6.58 14.71 -2.12
N ASP A 80 5.25 14.75 -1.94
CA ASP A 80 4.60 15.62 -0.98
C ASP A 80 4.66 15.07 0.46
N VAL A 81 4.73 15.98 1.42
CA VAL A 81 4.63 15.66 2.84
C VAL A 81 3.16 15.71 3.25
N THR A 82 2.63 14.61 3.77
CA THR A 82 1.26 14.55 4.28
C THR A 82 1.26 14.78 5.79
N THR A 83 0.47 15.74 6.27
CA THR A 83 0.25 15.96 7.71
C THR A 83 -0.88 15.07 8.19
N LEU A 84 -0.62 14.28 9.23
CA LEU A 84 -1.59 13.36 9.83
C LEU A 84 -1.60 13.50 11.36
N PRO A 85 -2.75 13.29 12.01
CA PRO A 85 -2.80 13.18 13.46
C PRO A 85 -1.90 12.07 14.00
N VAL A 86 -1.54 12.16 15.28
CA VAL A 86 -0.84 11.07 15.97
C VAL A 86 -1.72 9.82 16.00
N GLY A 87 -1.20 8.71 15.50
CA GLY A 87 -1.94 7.46 15.39
C GLY A 87 -1.20 6.39 14.60
N ASP A 88 -1.85 5.24 14.50
CA ASP A 88 -1.40 4.11 13.68
C ASP A 88 -2.16 4.09 12.35
N TYR A 89 -1.42 3.80 11.28
CA TYR A 89 -1.90 3.87 9.92
C TYR A 89 -1.38 2.71 9.07
N ILE A 90 -2.08 2.47 7.97
CA ILE A 90 -1.66 1.57 6.90
C ILE A 90 -1.57 2.38 5.62
N VAL A 91 -0.40 2.41 4.99
CA VAL A 91 -0.29 2.89 3.61
C VAL A 91 -0.44 1.70 2.68
N SER A 92 -1.26 1.84 1.64
CA SER A 92 -1.41 0.86 0.58
C SER A 92 -1.18 1.51 -0.79
N ALA A 93 -0.53 0.77 -1.67
CA ALA A 93 -0.24 1.18 -3.03
C ALA A 93 -0.70 0.08 -3.99
N GLU A 94 -1.43 0.45 -5.03
CA GLU A 94 -1.93 -0.48 -6.04
C GLU A 94 -1.78 0.04 -7.46
N TYR A 95 -1.51 -0.88 -8.38
CA TYR A 95 -1.52 -0.66 -9.82
C TYR A 95 -2.22 -1.85 -10.51
N GLY A 96 -3.02 -1.55 -11.53
CA GLY A 96 -3.78 -2.57 -12.27
C GLY A 96 -4.92 -3.20 -11.45
N SER A 97 -5.49 -4.29 -11.97
CA SER A 97 -6.56 -5.05 -11.31
C SER A 97 -6.43 -6.54 -11.59
N LEU A 98 -6.72 -7.37 -10.59
CA LEU A 98 -6.82 -8.84 -10.78
C LEU A 98 -8.02 -9.25 -11.64
N SER A 99 -9.01 -8.36 -11.80
CA SER A 99 -10.15 -8.59 -12.69
C SER A 99 -9.86 -8.20 -14.14
N ASP A 100 -8.74 -7.50 -14.39
CA ASP A 100 -8.34 -7.07 -15.73
C ASP A 100 -7.16 -7.93 -16.18
N GLU A 101 -7.46 -9.04 -16.84
CA GLU A 101 -6.48 -10.06 -17.24
C GLU A 101 -6.12 -9.96 -18.73
N GLY A 102 -4.92 -10.42 -19.09
CA GLY A 102 -4.42 -10.39 -20.47
C GLY A 102 -3.04 -9.75 -20.58
N PHE A 103 -2.57 -9.65 -21.82
CA PHE A 103 -1.30 -9.00 -22.13
C PHE A 103 -1.23 -7.57 -21.60
N ASP A 104 -0.06 -7.20 -21.10
CA ASP A 104 0.27 -5.85 -20.63
C ASP A 104 -0.65 -5.33 -19.51
N LYS A 105 -1.25 -6.24 -18.73
CA LYS A 105 -2.10 -5.92 -17.57
C LYS A 105 -1.49 -6.41 -16.25
N PRO A 106 -0.30 -5.93 -15.86
CA PRO A 106 0.26 -6.32 -14.58
C PRO A 106 -0.58 -5.77 -13.43
N CYS A 107 -0.69 -6.55 -12.36
CA CYS A 107 -1.27 -6.09 -11.10
C CYS A 107 -0.23 -6.15 -9.99
N PHE A 108 0.06 -4.98 -9.40
CA PHE A 108 1.00 -4.85 -8.29
C PHE A 108 0.30 -4.27 -7.07
N LYS A 109 0.62 -4.79 -5.89
CA LYS A 109 0.10 -4.31 -4.61
C LYS A 109 1.20 -4.27 -3.57
N GLY A 110 1.15 -3.27 -2.70
CA GLY A 110 2.04 -3.15 -1.54
C GLY A 110 1.27 -2.55 -0.37
N SER A 111 1.64 -2.94 0.83
CA SER A 111 1.07 -2.36 2.05
C SER A 111 2.11 -2.35 3.16
N GLN A 112 2.11 -1.29 3.98
CA GLN A 112 3.01 -1.13 5.11
C GLN A 112 2.30 -0.42 6.27
N ASN A 113 2.39 -1.00 7.46
CA ASN A 113 1.91 -0.37 8.69
C ASN A 113 2.96 0.61 9.21
N PHE A 114 2.54 1.74 9.74
CA PHE A 114 3.42 2.74 10.35
C PHE A 114 2.68 3.55 11.42
N THR A 115 3.44 4.24 12.28
CA THR A 115 2.92 5.10 13.34
C THR A 115 3.39 6.54 13.12
N VAL A 116 2.46 7.49 13.25
CA VAL A 116 2.73 8.93 13.19
C VAL A 116 2.93 9.45 14.61
N LYS A 117 4.03 10.18 14.83
CA LYS A 117 4.35 10.83 16.11
C LYS A 117 4.34 12.34 15.93
N GLY A 118 3.78 13.05 16.91
CA GLY A 118 3.62 14.50 16.84
C GLY A 118 4.95 15.23 16.72
N GLY A 119 5.01 16.21 15.80
CA GLY A 119 6.20 17.01 15.54
C GLY A 119 7.36 16.26 14.88
N GLN A 120 7.16 15.01 14.44
CA GLN A 120 8.16 14.22 13.72
C GLN A 120 7.76 13.99 12.27
N THR A 121 8.74 13.78 11.41
CA THR A 121 8.53 13.28 10.05
C THR A 121 8.83 11.79 10.01
N SER A 122 7.84 11.00 9.59
CA SER A 122 7.99 9.55 9.35
C SER A 122 8.21 9.31 7.86
N ASP A 123 9.36 8.74 7.51
CA ASP A 123 9.63 8.25 6.15
C ASP A 123 9.17 6.79 6.04
N VAL A 124 8.19 6.51 5.18
CA VAL A 124 7.57 5.20 5.03
C VAL A 124 7.89 4.65 3.64
N LYS A 125 8.65 3.55 3.59
CA LYS A 125 8.93 2.82 2.34
C LYS A 125 7.96 1.66 2.18
N VAL A 126 7.25 1.60 1.06
CA VAL A 126 6.32 0.52 0.72
C VAL A 126 6.96 -0.40 -0.31
N THR A 127 7.10 -1.67 0.02
CA THR A 127 7.55 -2.69 -0.94
C THR A 127 6.35 -3.22 -1.73
N LEU A 128 6.40 -3.04 -3.04
CA LEU A 128 5.40 -3.55 -3.97
C LEU A 128 5.64 -5.03 -4.24
N LYS A 129 4.58 -5.76 -4.60
CA LYS A 129 4.63 -7.18 -4.99
C LYS A 129 3.69 -7.42 -6.16
N LEU A 130 4.05 -8.36 -7.03
CA LEU A 130 3.12 -8.88 -8.02
C LEU A 130 1.94 -9.54 -7.29
N ALA A 131 0.72 -9.13 -7.59
CA ALA A 131 -0.49 -9.67 -6.99
C ALA A 131 -1.11 -10.79 -7.84
N GLY A 132 -0.87 -10.77 -9.16
CA GLY A 132 -1.31 -11.79 -10.11
C GLY A 132 -0.21 -12.80 -10.44
N SER A 133 -0.43 -13.57 -11.51
CA SER A 133 0.57 -14.47 -12.10
C SER A 133 1.05 -13.91 -13.43
N VAL A 134 2.31 -14.18 -13.79
CA VAL A 134 2.84 -13.89 -15.13
C VAL A 134 3.06 -15.20 -15.87
N VAL A 135 2.49 -15.33 -17.06
CA VAL A 135 2.66 -16.51 -17.91
C VAL A 135 3.29 -16.11 -19.23
N LYS A 136 4.49 -16.65 -19.48
CA LYS A 136 5.20 -16.52 -20.75
C LYS A 136 5.33 -17.88 -21.43
N LEU A 137 4.88 -17.97 -22.67
CA LEU A 137 5.05 -19.18 -23.48
C LEU A 137 6.36 -19.08 -24.27
N ALA A 138 7.19 -20.12 -24.16
CA ALA A 138 8.43 -20.25 -24.92
C ALA A 138 8.41 -21.57 -25.68
N PHE A 139 8.78 -21.52 -26.96
CA PHE A 139 8.70 -22.65 -27.87
C PHE A 139 10.09 -23.01 -28.39
N THR A 140 10.32 -24.31 -28.60
CA THR A 140 11.55 -24.79 -29.23
C THR A 140 11.48 -24.64 -30.75
N ASP A 141 12.62 -24.51 -31.41
CA ASP A 141 12.69 -24.44 -32.88
C ASP A 141 12.02 -25.64 -33.56
N ASN A 142 12.16 -26.83 -32.97
CA ASN A 142 11.51 -28.04 -33.48
C ASN A 142 9.99 -27.93 -33.46
N PHE A 143 9.40 -27.37 -32.40
CA PHE A 143 7.95 -27.15 -32.35
C PHE A 143 7.51 -26.17 -33.44
N LEU A 144 8.25 -25.06 -33.58
CA LEU A 144 7.97 -24.01 -34.56
C LEU A 144 8.12 -24.48 -36.01
N HIS A 145 9.01 -25.44 -36.27
CA HIS A 145 9.19 -26.04 -37.59
C HIS A 145 8.10 -27.07 -37.88
N TYR A 146 7.75 -27.91 -36.91
CA TYR A 146 6.76 -28.96 -37.09
C TYR A 146 5.34 -28.41 -37.25
N TYR A 147 4.95 -27.43 -36.44
CA TYR A 147 3.63 -26.79 -36.50
C TYR A 147 3.70 -25.48 -37.29
N SER A 148 3.29 -25.54 -38.56
CA SER A 148 3.31 -24.38 -39.46
C SER A 148 2.28 -23.30 -39.09
N ASP A 149 1.19 -23.67 -38.40
CA ASP A 149 0.19 -22.76 -37.87
C ASP A 149 -0.34 -23.28 -36.52
N TYR A 150 -0.55 -22.39 -35.56
CA TYR A 150 -0.97 -22.74 -34.20
C TYR A 150 -1.52 -21.53 -33.45
N THR A 151 -2.30 -21.80 -32.41
CA THR A 151 -2.75 -20.81 -31.41
C THR A 151 -2.86 -21.52 -30.07
N PHE A 152 -2.47 -20.83 -29.01
CA PHE A 152 -2.63 -21.33 -27.65
C PHE A 152 -3.73 -20.57 -26.94
N THR A 153 -4.34 -21.19 -25.94
CA THR A 153 -5.29 -20.53 -25.05
C THR A 153 -4.87 -20.72 -23.61
N ILE A 154 -4.93 -19.64 -22.83
CA ILE A 154 -4.75 -19.65 -21.39
C ILE A 154 -6.11 -19.39 -20.77
N THR A 155 -6.56 -20.32 -19.92
CA THR A 155 -7.77 -20.14 -19.11
C THR A 155 -7.36 -19.84 -17.68
N THR A 156 -7.76 -18.68 -17.17
CA THR A 156 -7.41 -18.23 -15.83
C THR A 156 -8.37 -18.80 -14.78
N GLY A 157 -8.03 -18.63 -13.49
CA GLY A 157 -8.93 -18.98 -12.39
C GLY A 157 -10.24 -18.18 -12.41
N ASN A 158 -10.26 -17.01 -13.03
CA ASN A 158 -11.45 -16.18 -13.24
C ASN A 158 -12.27 -16.61 -14.48
N SER A 159 -11.90 -17.71 -15.13
CA SER A 159 -12.53 -18.23 -16.36
C SER A 159 -12.35 -17.32 -17.58
N THR A 160 -11.43 -16.35 -17.53
CA THR A 160 -11.03 -15.58 -18.71
C THR A 160 -10.26 -16.48 -19.66
N VAL A 161 -10.62 -16.45 -20.94
CA VAL A 161 -9.92 -17.18 -21.99
C VAL A 161 -9.09 -16.19 -22.80
N ILE A 162 -7.77 -16.36 -22.75
CA ILE A 162 -6.81 -15.47 -23.40
C ILE A 162 -6.18 -16.24 -24.56
N SER A 163 -6.42 -15.77 -25.78
CA SER A 163 -5.84 -16.34 -26.99
C SER A 163 -4.42 -15.79 -27.19
N VAL A 164 -3.45 -16.69 -27.34
CA VAL A 164 -2.05 -16.39 -27.62
C VAL A 164 -1.76 -16.81 -29.06
N PRO A 165 -1.78 -15.88 -30.03
CA PRO A 165 -1.58 -16.20 -31.43
C PRO A 165 -0.12 -16.59 -31.71
N LYS A 166 0.10 -17.25 -32.85
CA LYS A 166 1.45 -17.53 -33.37
C LYS A 166 2.31 -16.26 -33.39
N GLY A 167 3.53 -16.36 -32.87
CA GLY A 167 4.50 -15.27 -32.84
C GLY A 167 4.32 -14.26 -31.70
N GLU A 168 3.31 -14.42 -30.84
CA GLU A 168 3.21 -13.65 -29.62
C GLU A 168 4.34 -14.02 -28.64
N THR A 169 4.95 -13.01 -28.03
CA THR A 169 6.12 -13.15 -27.15
C THR A 169 5.97 -12.42 -25.82
N ARG A 170 4.95 -11.57 -25.69
CA ARG A 170 4.62 -10.89 -24.44
C ARG A 170 4.10 -11.88 -23.40
N ALA A 171 4.32 -11.54 -22.15
CA ALA A 171 3.69 -12.26 -21.05
C ALA A 171 2.24 -11.81 -20.84
N VAL A 172 1.44 -12.76 -20.35
CA VAL A 172 0.07 -12.57 -19.87
C VAL A 172 0.07 -12.44 -18.36
#